data_AF-A0A3M0CX92-F1
#
_entry.id   AF-A0A3M0CX92-F1
#
_cell.length_a   1.000
_cell.length_b   1.000
_cell.length_c   1.000
_cell.angle_alpha   90.00
_cell.angle_beta   90.00
_cell.angle_gamma   90.00
#
_symmetry.space_group_name_H-M   'P 1'
#
loop_
_entity.id
_entity.type
_entity.pdbx_description
1 polymer ?
#
loop_
_entity_poly.entity_id
_entity_poly.type
_entity_poly.pdbx_seq_one_letter_code
_entity_poly.pdbx_strand_id
1 'polypeptide(L)' 'MSRAAVDVDDLLKLVLILVVVWLALEIVGEVFDLFVGLLNLFPTLIGLLIVVLIVLWLLDRI' A
#
# COMPACT_ATOMS: atom_id res chain seq x y z
N MET A 1 15.88 -23.85 -35.57
CA MET A 1 15.25 -23.33 -34.33
C MET A 1 14.12 -22.40 -34.74
N SER A 2 12.89 -22.90 -34.85
CA SER A 2 11.74 -22.08 -35.24
C SER A 2 11.22 -21.31 -34.03
N ARG A 3 10.84 -20.04 -34.22
CA ARG A 3 10.22 -19.18 -33.20
C ARG A 3 8.74 -19.56 -32.94
N ALA A 4 8.25 -20.60 -33.61
CA ALA A 4 6.87 -21.07 -33.62
C ALA A 4 6.67 -22.38 -32.82
N ALA A 5 7.54 -22.66 -31.84
CA ALA A 5 7.47 -23.88 -31.04
C ALA A 5 6.47 -23.80 -29.86
N VAL A 6 5.92 -22.62 -29.58
CA VAL A 6 4.95 -22.41 -28.50
C VAL A 6 3.55 -22.44 -29.11
N ASP A 7 2.70 -23.33 -28.60
CA ASP A 7 1.31 -23.42 -29.00
C ASP A 7 0.53 -22.17 -28.54
N VAL A 8 -0.45 -21.76 -29.33
CA VAL A 8 -1.27 -20.57 -29.02
C VAL A 8 -2.04 -20.78 -27.73
N ASP A 9 -2.50 -21.99 -27.46
CA ASP A 9 -3.21 -22.34 -26.23
C ASP A 9 -2.32 -22.19 -24.99
N ASP A 10 -1.03 -22.53 -25.10
CA ASP A 10 -0.08 -22.39 -24.00
C ASP A 10 0.27 -20.91 -23.75
N LEU A 11 0.42 -20.13 -24.82
CA LEU A 11 0.61 -18.69 -24.72
C LEU A 11 -0.62 -18.02 -24.07
N LEU A 12 -1.83 -18.42 -24.46
CA LEU A 12 -3.07 -17.89 -23.89
C LEU A 12 -3.16 -18.19 -22.39
N LYS A 13 -2.87 -19.42 -21.97
CA LYS A 13 -2.83 -19.79 -20.54
C LYS A 13 -1.77 -18.99 -19.78
N LEU A 14 -0.58 -18.82 -20.35
CA LEU A 14 0.48 -18.04 -19.72
C LEU A 14 0.05 -16.58 -19.52
N VAL A 15 -0.55 -15.97 -20.54
CA VAL A 15 -1.10 -14.60 -20.44
C VAL A 15 -2.20 -14.54 -19.39
N LEU A 16 -3.12 -15.50 -19.34
CA LEU A 16 -4.16 -15.56 -18.33
C LEU A 16 -3.59 -15.66 -16.91
N ILE A 17 -2.59 -16.50 -16.68
CA ILE A 17 -1.89 -16.60 -15.39
C ILE A 17 -1.25 -15.26 -15.05
N LEU A 18 -0.60 -14.61 -16.02
CA LEU A 18 0.02 -13.32 -15.82
C LEU A 18 -1.00 -12.25 -15.44
N VAL A 19 -2.17 -12.24 -16.08
CA VAL A 19 -3.29 -11.35 -15.74
C VAL A 19 -3.79 -11.63 -14.33
N VAL A 20 -3.95 -12.89 -13.93
CA VAL A 20 -4.37 -13.24 -12.56
C VAL A 20 -3.33 -12.77 -11.53
N VAL A 21 -2.04 -12.98 -11.79
CA VAL A 21 -0.95 -12.50 -10.92
C VAL A 21 -0.97 -10.99 -10.85
N TRP A 22 -1.17 -10.30 -11.97
CA TRP A 22 -1.27 -8.85 -12.02
C TRP A 22 -2.42 -8.34 -11.14
N LEU A 23 -3.61 -8.90 -11.30
CA LEU A 23 -4.79 -8.54 -10.49
C LEU A 23 -4.55 -8.81 -8.99
N ALA A 24 -3.88 -9.91 -8.66
CA ALA A 24 -3.53 -10.20 -7.26
C ALA A 24 -2.57 -9.15 -6.68
N LEU A 25 -1.57 -8.72 -7.44
CA LEU A 25 -0.64 -7.66 -7.03
C LEU A 25 -1.35 -6.31 -6.87
N GLU A 26 -2.31 -6.00 -7.73
CA GLU A 26 -3.13 -4.79 -7.64
C GLU A 26 -3.92 -4.75 -6.33
N ILE A 27 -4.62 -5.85 -6.00
CA ILE A 27 -5.34 -5.98 -4.72
C ILE A 27 -4.38 -5.85 -3.53
N VAL A 28 -3.22 -6.49 -3.60
CA VAL A 28 -2.19 -6.37 -2.55
C VAL A 28 -1.74 -4.92 -2.41
N GLY A 29 -1.51 -4.20 -3.51
CA GLY A 29 -1.17 -2.78 -3.53
C GLY A 29 -2.23 -1.91 -2.85
N GLU A 30 -3.49 -2.07 -3.22
CA GLU A 30 -4.61 -1.32 -2.61
C GLU A 30 -4.71 -1.57 -1.09
N VAL A 31 -4.52 -2.82 -0.66
CA VAL A 31 -4.52 -3.17 0.76
C VAL A 31 -3.36 -2.47 1.48
N PHE A 32 -2.16 -2.46 0.91
CA PHE A 32 -1.02 -1.73 1.49
C PHE A 32 -1.30 -0.23 1.57
N ASP A 33 -1.87 0.38 0.53
CA ASP A 33 -2.20 1.80 0.51
C ASP A 33 -3.22 2.16 1.60
N LEU A 34 -4.19 1.29 1.87
CA LEU A 34 -5.13 1.47 2.97
C LEU A 34 -4.43 1.48 4.34
N PHE A 35 -3.49 0.55 4.56
CA PHE A 35 -2.71 0.50 5.81
C PHE A 35 -1.78 1.72 5.94
N VAL A 36 -1.07 2.09 4.89
CA VAL A 36 -0.20 3.27 4.88
C VAL A 36 -1.01 4.55 5.09
N GLY A 37 -2.19 4.64 4.49
CA GLY A 37 -3.14 5.73 4.69
C GLY A 37 -3.53 5.90 6.16
N LEU A 38 -3.77 4.80 6.88
CA LEU A 38 -4.02 4.84 8.32
C LEU A 38 -2.79 5.29 9.12
N LEU A 39 -1.59 4.82 8.74
CA LEU A 39 -0.35 5.23 9.39
C LEU A 39 -0.05 6.73 9.20
N ASN A 40 -0.49 7.33 8.10
CA ASN A 40 -0.35 8.77 7.86
C ASN A 40 -1.14 9.65 8.85
N LEU A 41 -2.06 9.10 9.63
CA LEU A 41 -2.74 9.84 10.70
C LEU A 41 -1.84 10.03 11.95
N PHE A 42 -0.86 9.14 12.17
CA PHE A 42 -0.03 9.16 13.36
C PHE A 42 0.78 10.46 13.52
N PRO A 43 1.44 11.01 12.47
CA PRO A 43 2.14 12.30 12.57
C PRO A 43 1.22 13.43 13.05
N THR A 44 -0.02 13.48 12.57
CA THR A 44 -1.01 14.48 13.00
C THR A 44 -1.37 14.31 14.47
N LEU A 45 -1.64 13.08 14.92
CA LEU A 45 -1.97 12.79 16.31
C LEU A 45 -0.79 13.08 17.24
N ILE A 46 0.43 12.74 16.83
CA ILE A 46 1.66 13.05 17.58
C ILE A 46 1.85 14.56 17.68
N GLY A 47 1.68 15.30 16.58
CA GLY A 47 1.77 16.76 16.59
C GLY A 47 0.75 17.39 17.53
N LEU A 48 -0.50 16.90 17.50
CA LEU A 48 -1.54 17.35 18.43
C LEU A 48 -1.19 17.03 19.88
N LEU A 49 -0.71 15.82 20.16
CA LEU A 49 -0.27 15.41 21.49
C LEU A 49 0.85 16.33 22.00
N ILE A 50 1.83 16.65 21.17
CA ILE A 50 2.91 17.58 21.51
C ILE A 50 2.34 18.96 21.86
N VAL A 51 1.42 19.49 21.06
CA VAL A 51 0.77 20.80 21.34
C VAL A 51 0.04 20.76 22.68
N VAL A 52 -0.73 19.70 22.94
CA VAL A 52 -1.43 19.52 24.23
C VAL A 52 -0.44 19.50 25.38
N LEU A 53 0.65 18.74 25.26
CA LEU A 53 1.70 18.68 26.29
C LEU A 53 2.35 20.05 26.53
N ILE A 54 2.62 20.82 25.48
CA ILE A 54 3.16 22.18 25.58
C ILE A 54 2.19 23.09 26.33
N VAL A 55 0.90 23.05 25.98
CA VAL A 55 -0.14 23.87 26.63
C VAL A 55 -0.27 23.50 28.11
N LEU A 56 -0.32 22.20 28.43
CA LEU A 56 -0.38 21.74 29.81
C LEU A 56 0.84 22.19 30.60
N TRP A 57 2.04 22.05 30.02
CA TRP A 57 3.26 22.52 30.65
C TRP A 57 3.27 24.04 30.88
N LEU A 58 2.73 24.81 29.94
CA LEU A 58 2.65 26.27 30.10
C LEU A 58 1.65 26.67 31.19
N LEU A 59 0.50 26.00 31.26
CA LEU A 59 -0.50 26.24 32.31
C LEU A 59 -0.03 25.81 33.69
N ASP A 60 0.79 24.75 33.78
CA ASP A 60 1.41 24.31 35.04
C ASP A 60 2.53 25.28 35.51
N ARG A 61 3.07 26.09 34.59
CA ARG A 61 4.19 27.00 34.84
C ARG A 61 3.79 28.46 35.09
N ILE A 62 2.56 28.85 34.77
CA ILE A 62 1.98 30.18 35.09
C ILE A 62 1.30 30.10 36.45
#